data_AF-A0A1V9YKK1-F1
#
_entry.id   AF-A0A1V9YKK1-F1
#
_cell.length_a   1.000
_cell.length_b   1.000
_cell.length_c   1.000
_cell.angle_alpha   90.00
_cell.angle_beta   90.00
_cell.angle_gamma   90.00
#
_symmetry.space_group_name_H-M   'P 1'
#
loop_
_entity.id
_entity.type
_entity.pdbx_description
1 polymer ?
#
loop_
_entity_poly.entity_id
_entity_poly.type
_entity_poly.pdbx_seq_one_letter_code
_entity_poly.pdbx_strand_id
1 'polypeptide(L)'
;MASKQLEKPVAKDAAVPAATEKRAREELQDDDDANAADQVKKAKTTVGEKLADGSVAFDLSAKKQVTVRSWKSAVLVDLREYYEAGGERKPGKKGISLPKDQFKKLMRLASDVNAALAEVQDDEPGAYSAEKLKDAEEGAVAFALSSKRRVTVRKFKSMLLVDIREFYESDGVQKPGSKGLSLTRDQWNKLQALHDDILAAVDTL
;
A
#
# COMPACT_ATOMS: atom_id res chain seq x y z
N MET A 1 -37.38 14.24 57.51
CA MET A 1 -36.36 14.57 56.49
C MET A 1 -36.54 13.59 55.34
N ALA A 2 -37.46 13.92 54.43
CA ALA A 2 -38.04 12.98 53.47
C ALA A 2 -37.29 13.01 52.14
N SER A 3 -36.94 11.81 51.67
CA SER A 3 -36.46 11.51 50.31
C SER A 3 -37.46 12.02 49.27
N LYS A 4 -36.96 12.64 48.20
CA LYS A 4 -37.77 13.04 47.04
C LYS A 4 -37.08 12.59 45.75
N GLN A 5 -37.62 11.53 45.14
CA GLN A 5 -37.54 11.31 43.69
C GLN A 5 -38.83 11.80 43.05
N LEU A 6 -38.73 12.47 41.89
CA LEU A 6 -39.76 12.68 40.85
C LEU A 6 -39.03 13.43 39.71
N GLU A 7 -38.64 12.78 38.61
CA GLU A 7 -39.35 12.53 37.34
C GLU A 7 -38.93 13.48 36.20
N LYS A 8 -38.95 12.94 34.97
CA LYS A 8 -38.46 13.50 33.70
C LYS A 8 -39.40 14.58 33.13
N PRO A 9 -38.99 15.25 32.03
CA PRO A 9 -39.88 15.25 30.87
C PRO A 9 -39.18 14.92 29.54
N VAL A 10 -40.03 14.69 28.54
CA VAL A 10 -39.82 14.06 27.23
C VAL A 10 -39.81 15.09 26.09
N ALA A 11 -39.06 14.74 25.03
CA ALA A 11 -39.15 15.08 23.60
C ALA A 11 -39.25 16.53 23.09
N LYS A 12 -38.50 16.78 22.01
CA LYS A 12 -39.08 17.21 20.72
C LYS A 12 -38.13 16.94 19.55
N ASP A 13 -38.66 16.22 18.56
CA ASP A 13 -38.16 16.05 17.20
C ASP A 13 -37.77 17.37 16.51
N ALA A 14 -36.70 17.31 15.71
CA ALA A 14 -36.57 18.06 14.47
C ALA A 14 -35.74 17.24 13.48
N ALA A 15 -36.26 17.13 12.27
CA ALA A 15 -35.80 16.26 11.20
C ALA A 15 -35.18 17.05 10.02
N VAL A 16 -34.45 16.31 9.16
CA VAL A 16 -34.13 16.54 7.72
C VAL A 16 -33.06 17.62 7.39
N PRO A 17 -32.30 17.61 6.25
CA PRO A 17 -32.01 16.62 5.16
C PRO A 17 -30.50 16.26 5.05
N ALA A 18 -30.00 15.20 4.41
CA ALA A 18 -30.02 14.76 2.99
C ALA A 18 -29.29 15.67 1.96
N ALA A 19 -28.30 15.06 1.29
CA ALA A 19 -27.80 15.31 -0.07
C ALA A 19 -26.82 16.48 -0.38
N THR A 20 -25.61 16.04 -0.78
CA THR A 20 -24.88 16.44 -2.00
C THR A 20 -24.34 17.87 -2.10
N GLU A 21 -23.00 18.02 -2.17
CA GLU A 21 -22.34 18.52 -3.39
C GLU A 21 -20.79 18.44 -3.31
N LYS A 22 -20.26 17.57 -4.19
CA LYS A 22 -19.18 17.85 -5.15
C LYS A 22 -18.04 18.77 -4.69
N ARG A 23 -16.90 18.20 -4.27
CA ARG A 23 -15.60 18.82 -4.51
C ARG A 23 -14.97 18.22 -5.75
N ALA A 24 -14.89 19.07 -6.78
CA ALA A 24 -14.33 18.80 -8.08
C ALA A 24 -12.90 18.25 -7.98
N ARG A 25 -12.65 17.26 -8.81
CA ARG A 25 -11.37 16.61 -9.06
C ARG A 25 -10.71 17.40 -10.17
N GLU A 26 -9.64 18.11 -9.86
CA GLU A 26 -8.82 18.79 -10.88
C GLU A 26 -8.36 17.79 -11.94
N GLU A 27 -8.59 18.19 -13.18
CA GLU A 27 -8.26 17.48 -14.41
C GLU A 27 -6.75 17.55 -14.63
N LEU A 28 -6.14 16.39 -14.87
CA LEU A 28 -4.78 16.30 -15.36
C LEU A 28 -4.84 16.52 -16.87
N GLN A 29 -4.30 17.66 -17.32
CA GLN A 29 -3.93 17.87 -18.72
C GLN A 29 -2.58 17.17 -18.95
N ASP A 30 -2.59 16.15 -19.81
CA ASP A 30 -1.42 15.61 -20.48
C ASP A 30 -1.14 16.53 -21.69
N ASP A 31 -0.13 17.39 -21.55
CA ASP A 31 0.49 18.07 -22.69
C ASP A 31 1.66 17.23 -23.19
N ASP A 32 1.39 16.47 -24.27
CA ASP A 32 2.37 15.85 -25.15
C ASP A 32 3.10 16.97 -25.93
N ASP A 33 4.32 17.33 -25.52
CA ASP A 33 5.26 18.04 -26.39
C ASP A 33 6.55 17.25 -26.51
N ALA A 34 6.71 16.66 -27.71
CA ALA A 34 7.88 15.96 -28.14
C ALA A 34 9.02 16.95 -28.42
N ASN A 35 10.09 16.89 -27.64
CA ASN A 35 11.39 17.39 -28.08
C ASN A 35 12.51 16.40 -27.76
N ALA A 36 13.03 15.81 -28.84
CA ALA A 36 14.16 14.90 -28.85
C ALA A 36 15.48 15.68 -28.77
N ALA A 37 16.28 15.40 -27.74
CA ALA A 37 17.73 15.57 -27.79
C ALA A 37 18.41 14.64 -26.76
N ASP A 38 18.87 13.51 -27.27
CA ASP A 38 20.16 12.86 -26.98
C ASP A 38 20.81 13.14 -25.62
N GLN A 39 20.81 12.16 -24.69
CA GLN A 39 22.01 11.79 -23.90
C GLN A 39 21.97 10.30 -23.48
N VAL A 40 22.83 9.55 -24.15
CA VAL A 40 23.56 8.33 -23.76
C VAL A 40 23.26 7.74 -22.38
N LYS A 41 22.75 6.50 -22.44
CA LYS A 41 22.56 5.54 -21.35
C LYS A 41 23.82 5.39 -20.48
N LYS A 42 23.71 5.73 -19.20
CA LYS A 42 24.41 5.02 -18.11
C LYS A 42 23.36 4.30 -17.29
N ALA A 43 23.38 2.98 -17.32
CA ALA A 43 22.62 2.16 -16.38
C ALA A 43 23.07 2.53 -14.96
N LYS A 44 22.25 3.29 -14.23
CA LYS A 44 22.41 3.50 -12.81
C LYS A 44 22.18 2.14 -12.16
N THR A 45 23.25 1.48 -11.72
CA THR A 45 23.19 0.41 -10.72
C THR A 45 22.46 1.02 -9.51
N THR A 46 21.19 0.69 -9.31
CA THR A 46 20.36 1.27 -8.24
C THR A 46 20.73 0.71 -6.89
N VAL A 47 21.91 1.05 -6.40
CA VAL A 47 22.28 0.90 -4.99
C VAL A 47 21.44 1.91 -4.21
N GLY A 48 20.70 1.44 -3.19
CA GLY A 48 19.82 2.29 -2.38
C GLY A 48 20.52 3.50 -1.76
N GLU A 49 19.77 4.57 -1.54
CA GLU A 49 20.26 5.81 -0.92
C GLU A 49 20.43 5.60 0.58
N LYS A 50 21.66 5.69 1.09
CA LYS A 50 21.90 5.68 2.54
C LYS A 50 21.50 7.03 3.13
N LEU A 51 20.59 7.00 4.09
CA LEU A 51 20.08 8.19 4.79
C LEU A 51 20.92 8.51 6.04
N ALA A 52 20.75 9.72 6.56
CA ALA A 52 21.49 10.22 7.73
C ALA A 52 21.23 9.41 9.02
N ASP A 53 20.08 8.74 9.12
CA ASP A 53 19.73 7.86 10.24
C ASP A 53 20.25 6.42 10.06
N GLY A 54 21.07 6.17 9.03
CA GLY A 54 21.64 4.87 8.71
C GLY A 54 20.71 3.94 7.93
N SER A 55 19.45 4.32 7.72
CA SER A 55 18.53 3.56 6.88
C SER A 55 18.90 3.64 5.40
N VAL A 56 18.36 2.72 4.59
CA VAL A 56 18.60 2.65 3.15
C VAL A 56 17.27 2.79 2.40
N ALA A 57 17.17 3.78 1.52
CA ALA A 57 15.96 4.14 0.80
C ALA A 57 16.02 3.77 -0.69
N PHE A 58 14.88 3.35 -1.22
CA PHE A 58 14.68 2.90 -2.59
C PHE A 58 13.39 3.48 -3.15
N ASP A 59 13.47 4.32 -4.18
CA ASP A 59 12.28 4.97 -4.73
C ASP A 59 11.50 4.05 -5.69
N LEU A 60 10.21 3.85 -5.41
CA LEU A 60 9.27 3.17 -6.31
C LEU A 60 8.63 4.15 -7.31
N SER A 61 8.46 5.40 -6.90
CA SER A 61 8.00 6.54 -7.71
C SER A 61 8.33 7.84 -6.98
N ALA A 62 8.01 9.00 -7.57
CA ALA A 62 8.17 10.30 -6.89
C ALA A 62 7.47 10.36 -5.51
N LYS A 63 6.35 9.65 -5.35
CA LYS A 63 5.54 9.68 -4.12
C LYS A 63 5.61 8.39 -3.29
N LYS A 64 6.36 7.36 -3.69
CA LYS A 64 6.39 6.08 -2.95
C LYS A 64 7.80 5.55 -2.83
N GLN A 65 8.16 5.10 -1.64
CA GLN A 65 9.50 4.64 -1.31
C GLN A 65 9.43 3.38 -0.46
N VAL A 66 10.47 2.55 -0.60
CA VAL A 66 10.81 1.50 0.34
C VAL A 66 12.02 1.95 1.16
N THR A 67 11.95 1.82 2.47
CA THR A 67 13.06 2.14 3.37
C THR A 67 13.36 0.94 4.25
N VAL A 68 14.61 0.47 4.23
CA VAL A 68 15.10 -0.53 5.17
C VAL A 68 15.72 0.21 6.35
N ARG A 69 15.17 0.00 7.55
CA ARG A 69 15.58 0.72 8.76
C ARG A 69 15.67 -0.21 9.96
N SER A 70 16.54 0.12 10.90
CA SER A 70 16.57 -0.51 12.22
C SER A 70 15.67 0.28 13.19
N TRP A 71 14.86 -0.44 13.96
CA TRP A 71 14.02 0.12 15.01
C TRP A 71 14.10 -0.78 16.24
N LYS A 72 14.73 -0.26 17.31
CA LYS A 72 15.13 -1.06 18.46
C LYS A 72 16.03 -2.23 17.98
N SER A 73 15.62 -3.47 18.21
CA SER A 73 16.33 -4.68 17.78
C SER A 73 15.77 -5.32 16.51
N ALA A 74 14.86 -4.63 15.79
CA ALA A 74 14.21 -5.17 14.60
C ALA A 74 14.61 -4.40 13.34
N VAL A 75 14.90 -5.14 12.26
CA VAL A 75 15.01 -4.59 10.91
C VAL A 75 13.64 -4.62 10.24
N LEU A 76 13.20 -3.46 9.77
CA LEU A 76 11.90 -3.25 9.13
C LEU A 76 12.08 -2.76 7.70
N VAL A 77 11.26 -3.29 6.80
CA VAL A 77 11.10 -2.79 5.44
C VAL A 77 9.82 -1.96 5.40
N ASP A 78 9.94 -0.63 5.38
CA ASP A 78 8.80 0.30 5.34
C ASP A 78 8.46 0.66 3.90
N LEU A 79 7.24 0.34 3.47
CA LEU A 79 6.69 0.75 2.19
C LEU A 79 5.74 1.93 2.44
N ARG A 80 6.08 3.14 1.97
CA ARG A 80 5.37 4.37 2.35
C ARG A 80 5.13 5.35 1.21
N GLU A 81 3.97 5.99 1.24
CA GLU A 81 3.65 7.15 0.41
C GLU A 81 4.18 8.42 1.08
N TYR A 82 4.79 9.30 0.30
CA TYR A 82 5.30 10.60 0.71
C TYR A 82 4.48 11.72 0.05
N TYR A 83 4.47 12.88 0.69
CA TYR A 83 3.90 14.11 0.18
C TYR A 83 4.93 15.24 0.30
N GLU A 84 4.72 16.31 -0.45
CA GLU A 84 5.56 17.50 -0.35
C GLU A 84 4.82 18.58 0.43
N ALA A 85 5.52 19.23 1.35
CA ALA A 85 5.03 20.40 2.05
C ALA A 85 6.19 21.36 2.29
N GLY A 86 6.12 22.55 1.67
CA GLY A 86 7.16 23.56 1.77
C GLY A 86 8.49 23.16 1.13
N GLY A 87 8.46 22.40 0.02
CA GLY A 87 9.66 21.90 -0.66
C GLY A 87 10.35 20.72 0.02
N GLU A 88 9.79 20.23 1.13
CA GLU A 88 10.32 19.09 1.87
C GLU A 88 9.43 17.85 1.67
N ARG A 89 10.06 16.72 1.34
CA ARG A 89 9.39 15.42 1.16
C ARG A 89 9.16 14.76 2.51
N LYS A 90 7.90 14.58 2.90
CA LYS A 90 7.48 14.08 4.22
C LYS A 90 6.76 12.74 4.13
N PRO A 91 6.97 11.83 5.09
CA PRO A 91 6.29 10.55 5.12
C PRO A 91 4.79 10.75 5.41
N GLY A 92 3.94 10.15 4.58
CA GLY A 92 2.49 10.17 4.74
C GLY A 92 1.96 9.09 5.68
N LYS A 93 0.65 9.14 5.96
CA LYS A 93 -0.06 8.13 6.77
C LYS A 93 -0.21 6.78 6.05
N LYS A 94 -0.22 6.79 4.72
CA LYS A 94 -0.35 5.57 3.90
C LYS A 94 1.01 4.87 3.82
N GLY A 95 1.06 3.68 4.38
CA GLY A 95 2.24 2.83 4.34
C GLY A 95 2.11 1.65 5.28
N ILE A 96 3.05 0.74 5.19
CA ILE A 96 3.15 -0.44 6.03
C ILE A 96 4.62 -0.80 6.27
N SER A 97 4.95 -1.10 7.53
CA SER A 97 6.27 -1.60 7.90
C SER A 97 6.21 -3.12 8.07
N LEU A 98 6.94 -3.83 7.23
CA LEU A 98 7.04 -5.28 7.23
C LEU A 98 8.31 -5.72 7.98
N PRO A 99 8.20 -6.66 8.94
CA PRO A 99 9.35 -7.40 9.42
C PRO A 99 10.04 -8.14 8.28
N LYS A 100 11.34 -8.40 8.43
CA LYS A 100 12.18 -9.16 7.48
C LYS A 100 11.48 -10.38 6.89
N ASP A 101 10.91 -11.25 7.73
CA ASP A 101 10.28 -12.48 7.26
C ASP A 101 9.00 -12.24 6.45
N GLN A 102 8.24 -11.19 6.77
CA GLN A 102 7.05 -10.83 5.99
C GLN A 102 7.41 -10.21 4.65
N PHE A 103 8.50 -9.42 4.59
CA PHE A 103 9.01 -8.93 3.31
C PHE A 103 9.54 -10.07 2.44
N LYS A 104 10.34 -10.99 3.01
CA LYS A 104 10.79 -12.21 2.31
C LYS A 104 9.61 -13.04 1.80
N LYS A 105 8.55 -13.18 2.59
CA LYS A 105 7.32 -13.86 2.17
C LYS A 105 6.61 -13.13 1.04
N LEU A 106 6.50 -11.81 1.08
CA LEU A 106 5.92 -11.01 0.00
C LEU A 106 6.66 -11.26 -1.33
N MET A 107 8.00 -11.33 -1.29
CA MET A 107 8.82 -11.57 -2.48
C MET A 107 8.77 -13.03 -2.96
N ARG A 108 8.61 -14.01 -2.06
CA ARG A 108 8.31 -15.41 -2.44
C ARG A 108 6.97 -15.56 -3.16
N LEU A 109 6.00 -14.71 -2.83
CA LEU A 109 4.70 -14.65 -3.51
C LEU A 109 4.75 -13.90 -4.84
N ALA A 110 5.92 -13.44 -5.31
CA ALA A 110 5.97 -12.56 -6.47
C ALA A 110 5.42 -13.20 -7.75
N SER A 111 5.69 -14.48 -7.98
CA SER A 111 5.10 -15.24 -9.10
C SER A 111 3.58 -15.33 -8.99
N ASP A 112 3.05 -15.62 -7.80
CA ASP A 112 1.61 -15.71 -7.55
C ASP A 112 0.91 -14.36 -7.71
N VAL A 113 1.55 -13.27 -7.27
CA VAL A 113 1.05 -11.90 -7.48
C VAL A 113 1.07 -11.52 -8.96
N ASN A 114 2.10 -11.94 -9.71
CA ASN A 114 2.16 -11.69 -11.16
C ASN A 114 1.09 -12.49 -11.92
N ALA A 115 0.84 -13.75 -11.53
CA ALA A 115 -0.26 -14.55 -12.07
C ALA A 115 -1.62 -13.90 -11.75
N ALA A 116 -1.79 -13.41 -10.53
CA ALA A 116 -3.00 -12.69 -10.12
C ALA A 116 -3.18 -11.37 -10.87
N LEU A 117 -2.10 -10.67 -11.22
CA LEU A 117 -2.15 -9.48 -12.07
C LEU A 117 -2.62 -9.78 -13.48
N ALA A 118 -2.35 -10.99 -14.01
CA ALA A 118 -2.89 -11.43 -15.29
C ALA A 118 -4.36 -11.85 -15.16
N GLU A 119 -4.71 -12.66 -14.14
CA GLU A 119 -6.10 -13.09 -13.86
C GLU A 119 -7.02 -11.88 -13.69
N VAL A 120 -6.65 -10.90 -12.87
CA VAL A 120 -7.49 -9.72 -12.61
C VAL A 120 -7.57 -8.76 -13.81
N GLN A 121 -6.64 -8.86 -14.76
CA GLN A 121 -6.66 -8.03 -15.96
C GLN A 121 -7.54 -8.61 -17.05
N ASP A 122 -7.32 -9.89 -17.35
CA ASP A 122 -7.79 -10.56 -18.56
C ASP A 122 -8.80 -11.69 -18.24
N ASP A 123 -9.20 -11.85 -16.98
CA ASP A 123 -10.12 -12.88 -16.46
C ASP A 123 -9.66 -14.34 -16.72
N GLU A 124 -8.36 -14.52 -16.94
CA GLU A 124 -7.72 -15.83 -17.17
C GLU A 124 -7.31 -16.51 -15.86
N PRO A 125 -7.63 -17.80 -15.63
CA PRO A 125 -7.27 -18.49 -14.40
C PRO A 125 -5.76 -18.50 -14.15
N GLY A 126 -5.34 -17.89 -13.04
CA GLY A 126 -3.95 -17.92 -12.59
C GLY A 126 -3.58 -19.28 -11.99
N ALA A 127 -2.36 -19.74 -12.28
CA ALA A 127 -1.75 -20.86 -11.58
C ALA A 127 -1.00 -20.33 -10.35
N TYR A 128 -1.46 -20.75 -9.15
CA TYR A 128 -0.91 -20.27 -7.88
C TYR A 128 -0.22 -21.40 -7.12
N SER A 129 0.95 -21.09 -6.56
CA SER A 129 1.64 -21.97 -5.62
C SER A 129 1.15 -21.80 -4.18
N ALA A 130 0.72 -20.60 -3.81
CA ALA A 130 0.13 -20.30 -2.51
C ALA A 130 -1.40 -20.42 -2.51
N GLU A 131 -1.96 -20.70 -1.33
CA GLU A 131 -3.41 -20.74 -1.12
C GLU A 131 -4.02 -19.33 -1.24
N LYS A 132 -5.03 -19.20 -2.11
CA LYS A 132 -5.85 -18.00 -2.23
C LYS A 132 -6.73 -17.82 -1.00
N LEU A 133 -6.80 -16.59 -0.49
CA LEU A 133 -7.73 -16.22 0.57
C LEU A 133 -9.17 -16.16 0.03
N LYS A 134 -10.08 -16.82 0.74
CA LYS A 134 -11.50 -16.94 0.35
C LYS A 134 -12.33 -15.69 0.65
N ASP A 135 -11.81 -14.80 1.50
CA ASP A 135 -12.42 -13.54 1.91
C ASP A 135 -11.93 -12.33 1.09
N ALA A 136 -11.36 -12.59 -0.09
CA ALA A 136 -11.09 -11.56 -1.07
C ALA A 136 -12.40 -11.03 -1.68
N GLU A 137 -12.41 -9.76 -2.08
CA GLU A 137 -13.53 -9.17 -2.81
C GLU A 137 -13.69 -9.88 -4.18
N GLU A 138 -14.90 -9.86 -4.73
CA GLU A 138 -15.15 -10.41 -6.07
C GLU A 138 -14.27 -9.74 -7.12
N GLY A 139 -13.64 -10.53 -8.00
CA GLY A 139 -12.66 -10.04 -8.97
C GLY A 139 -11.30 -9.64 -8.38
N ALA A 140 -11.03 -9.96 -7.11
CA ALA A 140 -9.74 -9.79 -6.48
C ALA A 140 -9.12 -11.14 -6.07
N VAL A 141 -7.79 -11.18 -6.07
CA VAL A 141 -7.01 -12.34 -5.63
C VAL A 141 -6.13 -11.92 -4.47
N ALA A 142 -6.18 -12.64 -3.35
CA ALA A 142 -5.43 -12.29 -2.15
C ALA A 142 -4.64 -13.46 -1.55
N PHE A 143 -3.49 -13.15 -0.96
CA PHE A 143 -2.59 -14.09 -0.30
C PHE A 143 -2.17 -13.57 1.08
N ALA A 144 -2.14 -14.46 2.09
CA ALA A 144 -1.75 -14.07 3.44
C ALA A 144 -0.24 -13.84 3.57
N LEU A 145 0.14 -12.68 4.11
CA LEU A 145 1.51 -12.41 4.60
C LEU A 145 1.64 -12.83 6.07
N SER A 146 0.61 -12.58 6.88
CA SER A 146 0.45 -13.03 8.26
C SER A 146 -1.04 -13.15 8.61
N SER A 147 -1.37 -13.45 9.86
CA SER A 147 -2.77 -13.50 10.32
C SER A 147 -3.54 -12.18 10.18
N LYS A 148 -2.83 -11.04 10.11
CA LYS A 148 -3.42 -9.70 10.02
C LYS A 148 -2.94 -8.91 8.83
N ARG A 149 -2.20 -9.52 7.89
CA ARG A 149 -1.64 -8.81 6.73
C ARG A 149 -1.76 -9.67 5.50
N ARG A 150 -2.20 -9.07 4.41
CA ARG A 150 -2.30 -9.75 3.11
C ARG A 150 -1.81 -8.84 1.99
N VAL A 151 -1.43 -9.48 0.89
CA VAL A 151 -1.29 -8.83 -0.41
C VAL A 151 -2.54 -9.17 -1.23
N THR A 152 -3.14 -8.16 -1.87
CA THR A 152 -4.35 -8.32 -2.67
C THR A 152 -4.14 -7.66 -4.03
N VAL A 153 -4.33 -8.43 -5.09
CA VAL A 153 -4.41 -7.89 -6.45
C VAL A 153 -5.87 -7.61 -6.77
N ARG A 154 -6.17 -6.39 -7.19
CA ARG A 154 -7.53 -5.98 -7.58
C ARG A 154 -7.51 -4.93 -8.67
N LYS A 155 -8.65 -4.77 -9.35
CA LYS A 155 -8.89 -3.70 -10.29
C LYS A 155 -9.63 -2.56 -9.60
N PHE A 156 -9.16 -1.32 -9.78
CA PHE A 156 -9.86 -0.13 -9.35
C PHE A 156 -9.97 0.86 -10.51
N LYS A 157 -11.19 1.01 -11.03
CA LYS A 157 -11.44 1.68 -12.32
C LYS A 157 -10.62 0.96 -13.41
N SER A 158 -9.72 1.65 -14.08
CA SER A 158 -8.85 1.06 -15.11
C SER A 158 -7.47 0.66 -14.60
N MET A 159 -7.19 0.78 -13.29
CA MET A 159 -5.87 0.50 -12.73
C MET A 159 -5.83 -0.86 -12.03
N LEU A 160 -4.79 -1.63 -12.30
CA LEU A 160 -4.42 -2.80 -11.52
C LEU A 160 -3.57 -2.36 -10.32
N LEU A 161 -3.98 -2.79 -9.13
CA LEU A 161 -3.35 -2.45 -7.88
C LEU A 161 -2.92 -3.70 -7.12
N VAL A 162 -1.69 -3.68 -6.62
CA VAL A 162 -1.17 -4.64 -5.64
C VAL A 162 -1.22 -3.96 -4.27
N ASP A 163 -2.21 -4.34 -3.47
CA ASP A 163 -2.48 -3.78 -2.15
C ASP A 163 -1.80 -4.61 -1.06
N ILE A 164 -0.79 -4.03 -0.41
CA ILE A 164 -0.10 -4.62 0.74
C ILE A 164 -0.65 -3.96 2.00
N ARG A 165 -1.49 -4.67 2.77
CA ARG A 165 -2.35 -4.04 3.79
C ARG A 165 -2.53 -4.88 5.05
N GLU A 166 -2.65 -4.19 6.19
CA GLU A 166 -3.06 -4.76 7.47
C GLU A 166 -4.60 -4.79 7.58
N PHE A 167 -5.13 -5.88 8.10
CA PHE A 167 -6.56 -6.13 8.31
C PHE A 167 -6.85 -6.23 9.80
N TYR A 168 -8.08 -5.92 10.15
CA TYR A 168 -8.60 -6.09 11.50
C TYR A 168 -9.90 -6.89 11.44
N GLU A 169 -10.22 -7.55 12.55
CA GLU A 169 -11.46 -8.30 12.68
C GLU A 169 -12.49 -7.44 13.42
N SER A 170 -13.72 -7.45 12.91
CA SER A 170 -14.89 -6.80 13.51
C SER A 170 -16.05 -7.75 13.29
N ASP A 171 -16.65 -8.25 14.37
CA ASP A 171 -17.83 -9.13 14.31
C ASP A 171 -17.59 -10.41 13.50
N GLY A 172 -16.38 -10.98 13.60
CA GLY A 172 -15.95 -12.16 12.83
C GLY A 172 -15.65 -11.88 11.35
N VAL A 173 -15.75 -10.62 10.90
CA VAL A 173 -15.47 -10.20 9.52
C VAL A 173 -14.12 -9.49 9.45
N GLN A 174 -13.26 -9.94 8.53
CA GLN A 174 -12.00 -9.28 8.21
C GLN A 174 -12.26 -8.00 7.40
N LYS A 175 -11.84 -6.85 7.92
CA LYS A 175 -11.97 -5.54 7.28
C LYS A 175 -10.59 -4.94 6.97
N PRO A 176 -10.44 -4.26 5.82
CA PRO A 176 -9.18 -3.60 5.48
C PRO A 176 -8.91 -2.44 6.44
N GLY A 177 -7.72 -2.44 7.04
CA GLY A 177 -7.25 -1.35 7.89
C GLY A 177 -6.68 -0.17 7.09
N SER A 178 -6.44 0.94 7.77
CA SER A 178 -5.84 2.15 7.18
C SER A 178 -4.35 2.01 6.86
N LYS A 179 -3.66 1.08 7.53
CA LYS A 179 -2.23 0.78 7.31
C LYS A 179 -2.07 -0.12 6.08
N GLY A 180 -1.49 0.44 5.03
CA GLY A 180 -1.20 -0.28 3.81
C GLY A 180 -0.72 0.66 2.70
N LEU A 181 -0.11 0.07 1.69
CA LEU A 181 0.30 0.75 0.47
C LEU A 181 -0.24 -0.03 -0.73
N SER A 182 -0.92 0.69 -1.62
CA SER A 182 -1.34 0.18 -2.93
C SER A 182 -0.26 0.51 -3.94
N LEU A 183 0.25 -0.46 -4.69
CA LEU A 183 1.23 -0.26 -5.75
C LEU A 183 0.56 -0.44 -7.12
N THR A 184 0.92 0.37 -8.11
CA THR A 184 0.59 0.07 -9.51
C THR A 184 1.43 -1.11 -9.99
N ARG A 185 1.08 -1.71 -11.15
CA ARG A 185 1.90 -2.76 -11.77
C ARG A 185 3.35 -2.33 -11.95
N ASP A 186 3.61 -1.10 -12.42
CA ASP A 186 4.98 -0.63 -12.61
C ASP A 186 5.75 -0.47 -11.30
N GLN A 187 5.07 0.01 -10.25
CA GLN A 187 5.67 0.12 -8.92
C GLN A 187 5.96 -1.25 -8.31
N TRP A 188 5.11 -2.23 -8.57
CA TRP A 188 5.32 -3.63 -8.19
C TRP A 188 6.49 -4.27 -8.95
N ASN A 189 6.58 -4.05 -10.26
CA ASN A 189 7.71 -4.49 -11.08
C ASN A 189 9.02 -3.86 -10.60
N LYS A 190 8.99 -2.57 -10.26
CA LYS A 190 10.16 -1.89 -9.71
C LYS A 190 10.56 -2.43 -8.33
N LEU A 191 9.59 -2.77 -7.48
CA LEU A 191 9.87 -3.44 -6.21
C LEU A 191 10.56 -4.80 -6.42
N GLN A 192 10.09 -5.60 -7.38
CA GLN A 192 10.72 -6.88 -7.74
C GLN A 192 12.15 -6.69 -8.28
N ALA A 193 12.36 -5.68 -9.14
CA ALA A 193 13.69 -5.39 -9.68
C ALA A 193 14.70 -4.94 -8.61
N LEU A 194 14.22 -4.33 -7.52
CA LEU A 194 15.04 -3.88 -6.38
C LEU A 194 15.15 -4.94 -5.27
N HIS A 195 14.59 -6.14 -5.47
CA HIS A 195 14.48 -7.17 -4.44
C HIS A 195 15.83 -7.53 -3.82
N ASP A 196 16.84 -7.79 -4.65
CA ASP A 196 18.14 -8.24 -4.18
C ASP A 196 18.87 -7.13 -3.41
N ASP A 197 18.78 -5.88 -3.87
CA ASP A 197 19.36 -4.72 -3.19
C ASP A 197 18.66 -4.45 -1.84
N ILE A 198 17.33 -4.60 -1.77
CA ILE A 198 16.57 -4.47 -0.52
C ILE A 198 16.94 -5.59 0.45
N LEU A 199 17.07 -6.83 -0.01
CA LEU A 199 17.50 -7.95 0.84
C LEU A 199 18.92 -7.76 1.37
N ALA A 200 19.84 -7.31 0.52
CA ALA A 200 21.20 -6.98 0.95
C ALA A 200 21.16 -5.92 2.06
N ALA A 201 20.39 -4.85 1.90
CA ALA A 201 20.22 -3.84 2.95
C ALA A 201 19.63 -4.44 4.25
N VAL A 202 18.63 -5.32 4.14
CA VAL A 202 18.00 -6.01 5.29
C VAL A 202 18.98 -6.91 6.04
N ASP A 203 19.96 -7.49 5.36
CA ASP A 203 20.97 -8.37 5.97
C ASP A 203 22.16 -7.57 6.56
N THR A 204 22.31 -6.29 6.21
CA THR A 204 23.37 -5.40 6.75
C THR A 204 22.99 -4.59 8.00
N LEU A 205 21.69 -4.51 8.33
CA LEU A 205 21.11 -3.62 9.35
C LEU A 205 20.76 -4.30 10.67
#